data_AF-A0A9D2A3P8-F1
#
_entry.id   AF-A0A9D2A3P8-F1
#
_cell.length_a   1.000
_cell.length_b   1.000
_cell.length_c   1.000
_cell.angle_alpha   90.00
_cell.angle_beta   90.00
_cell.angle_gamma   90.00
#
_symmetry.space_group_name_H-M   'P 1'
#
loop_
_entity.id
_entity.type
_entity.pdbx_description
1 polymer ?
#
loop_
_entity_poly.entity_id
_entity_poly.type
_entity_poly.pdbx_seq_one_letter_code
_entity_poly.pdbx_strand_id
1 'polypeptide(L)' 'AGNLIEVKFEDFEADAMGMTEHIYQALSLPGFPESRAAIEKYVGGKKGYKKNKYKYDDRTVRLVQDNWGFALEQWKYEI' A
#
# COMPACT_ATOMS: atom_id res chain seq x y z
N ALA A 1 -8.03 -20.04 -5.66
CA ALA A 1 -7.02 -18.98 -5.44
C ALA A 1 -7.57 -17.69 -6.06
N GLY A 2 -7.31 -16.51 -5.48
CA GLY A 2 -7.83 -15.22 -6.01
C GLY A 2 -8.65 -14.36 -5.03
N ASN A 3 -8.66 -14.67 -3.72
CA ASN A 3 -9.38 -13.87 -2.72
C ASN A 3 -8.45 -12.97 -1.88
N LEU A 4 -7.17 -12.92 -2.21
CA LEU A 4 -6.15 -12.15 -1.50
C LEU A 4 -5.20 -11.52 -2.50
N ILE A 5 -4.90 -10.25 -2.28
CA ILE A 5 -3.81 -9.53 -2.93
C ILE A 5 -3.05 -8.73 -1.85
N GLU A 6 -1.73 -8.75 -1.94
CA GLU A 6 -0.85 -7.92 -1.11
C GLU A 6 -0.44 -6.69 -1.91
N VAL A 7 -0.55 -5.52 -1.28
CA VAL A 7 -0.28 -4.23 -1.92
C VAL A 7 0.66 -3.45 -1.02
N LYS A 8 1.83 -3.09 -1.56
CA LYS A 8 2.78 -2.21 -0.88
C LYS A 8 2.21 -0.79 -0.82
N PHE A 9 2.27 -0.17 0.36
CA PHE A 9 1.67 1.14 0.56
C PHE A 9 2.37 2.22 -0.27
N GLU A 10 3.70 2.19 -0.37
CA GLU A 10 4.48 3.15 -1.16
C GLU A 10 4.18 3.04 -2.65
N ASP A 11 3.96 1.83 -3.17
CA ASP A 11 3.60 1.61 -4.58
C ASP A 11 2.17 2.13 -4.84
N PHE A 12 1.26 1.93 -3.89
CA PHE A 12 -0.08 2.50 -3.95
C PHE A 12 -0.07 4.03 -3.91
N GLU A 13 0.79 4.66 -3.12
CA GLU A 13 0.89 6.12 -3.15
C GLU A 13 1.51 6.66 -4.43
N ALA A 14 2.48 5.93 -5.02
CA ALA A 14 3.11 6.29 -6.28
C ALA A 14 2.12 6.22 -7.45
N ASP A 15 1.26 5.20 -7.49
CA ASP A 15 0.22 5.02 -8.51
C ASP A 15 -1.07 4.39 -7.95
N ALA A 16 -1.85 5.19 -7.23
CA ALA A 16 -3.08 4.71 -6.62
C ALA A 16 -4.13 4.23 -7.63
N MET A 17 -4.16 4.79 -8.85
CA MET A 17 -5.12 4.37 -9.87
C MET A 17 -4.70 3.06 -10.53
N GLY A 18 -3.44 2.93 -10.91
CA GLY A 18 -2.91 1.67 -11.46
C GLY A 18 -3.00 0.53 -10.44
N MET A 19 -2.68 0.79 -9.16
CA MET A 19 -2.82 -0.24 -8.12
C MET A 19 -4.28 -0.60 -7.85
N THR A 20 -5.22 0.35 -7.93
CA THR A 20 -6.65 0.03 -7.82
C THR A 20 -7.13 -0.84 -8.98
N GLU A 21 -6.71 -0.55 -10.21
CA GLU A 21 -7.01 -1.37 -11.39
C GLU A 21 -6.47 -2.80 -11.23
N HIS A 22 -5.22 -2.92 -10.76
CA HIS A 22 -4.58 -4.20 -10.52
C HIS A 22 -5.33 -5.04 -9.47
N ILE A 23 -5.82 -4.43 -8.39
CA ILE A 23 -6.64 -5.10 -7.37
C ILE A 23 -7.92 -5.68 -7.99
N TYR A 24 -8.63 -4.91 -8.81
CA TYR A 24 -9.84 -5.38 -9.49
C TYR A 24 -9.55 -6.59 -10.39
N GLN A 25 -8.46 -6.53 -11.15
CA GLN A 25 -8.06 -7.63 -12.03
C GLN A 25 -7.66 -8.88 -11.24
N ALA A 26 -6.81 -8.74 -10.22
CA ALA A 26 -6.30 -9.86 -9.42
C ALA A 26 -7.42 -10.59 -8.65
N LEU A 27 -8.41 -9.84 -8.17
CA LEU A 27 -9.56 -10.38 -7.44
C LEU A 27 -10.75 -10.72 -8.37
N SER A 28 -10.62 -10.50 -9.69
CA SER A 28 -11.70 -10.67 -10.67
C SER A 28 -12.98 -9.92 -10.30
N LEU A 29 -12.84 -8.71 -9.75
CA LEU A 29 -13.97 -7.87 -9.38
C LEU A 29 -14.55 -7.19 -10.64
N PRO A 30 -15.87 -7.26 -10.86
CA PRO A 30 -16.51 -6.53 -11.95
C PRO A 30 -16.63 -5.04 -11.64
N GLY A 31 -16.92 -4.23 -12.66
CA GLY A 31 -17.35 -2.83 -12.44
C GLY A 31 -16.24 -1.77 -12.41
N PHE A 32 -14.98 -2.14 -12.73
CA PHE A 32 -13.89 -1.17 -12.73
C PHE A 32 -14.06 -0.05 -13.78
N PRO A 33 -14.37 -0.33 -15.06
CA PRO A 33 -14.56 0.72 -16.07
C PRO A 33 -15.61 1.75 -15.69
N GLU A 34 -16.73 1.30 -15.12
CA GLU A 34 -17.84 2.13 -14.68
C GLU A 34 -17.48 2.97 -13.45
N SER A 35 -16.67 2.39 -12.54
CA SER A 35 -16.28 3.03 -11.28
C SER A 35 -15.04 3.93 -11.42
N ARG A 36 -14.27 3.79 -12.51
CA ARG A 36 -12.96 4.45 -12.70
C ARG A 36 -13.01 5.94 -12.42
N ALA A 37 -14.00 6.65 -12.99
CA ALA A 37 -14.13 8.11 -12.81
C ALA A 37 -14.42 8.51 -11.36
N ALA A 38 -15.24 7.74 -10.64
CA ALA A 38 -15.54 8.01 -9.24
C ALA A 38 -14.33 7.74 -8.34
N ILE A 39 -13.61 6.65 -8.61
CA ILE A 39 -12.36 6.29 -7.91
C ILE A 39 -11.30 7.35 -8.17
N GLU A 40 -11.10 7.78 -9.41
CA GLU A 40 -10.12 8.81 -9.78
C GLU A 40 -10.41 10.14 -9.08
N LYS A 41 -11.67 10.57 -9.03
CA LYS A 41 -12.08 11.77 -8.29
C LYS A 41 -11.71 11.67 -6.81
N TYR A 42 -11.93 10.51 -6.19
CA TYR A 42 -11.62 10.29 -4.77
C TYR A 42 -10.11 10.25 -4.51
N VAL A 43 -9.37 9.49 -5.33
CA VAL A 43 -7.91 9.32 -5.21
C VAL A 43 -7.19 10.64 -5.50
N GLY A 44 -7.61 11.37 -6.54
CA GLY A 44 -7.07 12.70 -6.87
C GLY A 44 -7.21 13.71 -5.73
N GLY A 45 -8.28 13.62 -4.93
CA GLY A 45 -8.49 14.45 -3.74
C GLY A 45 -7.50 14.19 -2.60
N LYS A 46 -6.77 13.07 -2.62
CA LYS A 46 -5.82 12.67 -1.55
C LYS A 46 -4.35 12.93 -1.88
N LYS A 47 -4.01 13.40 -3.09
CA LYS A 47 -2.63 13.64 -3.56
C LYS A 47 -1.79 14.63 -2.72
N GLY A 48 -2.39 15.35 -1.77
CA GLY A 48 -1.72 16.34 -0.93
C GLY A 48 -1.38 15.88 0.50
N TYR A 49 -1.61 14.61 0.86
CA TYR A 49 -1.35 14.15 2.22
C TYR A 49 0.15 14.13 2.52
N LYS A 50 0.58 14.93 3.50
CA LYS A 50 1.98 14.97 3.95
C LYS A 50 2.15 13.98 5.09
N LYS A 51 2.93 12.91 4.86
CA LYS A 51 3.32 11.99 5.92
C LYS A 51 4.07 12.71 7.04
N ASN A 52 3.71 12.43 8.27
CA ASN A 52 4.50 12.83 9.41
C ASN A 52 5.80 12.02 9.41
N LYS A 53 6.95 12.69 9.52
CA LYS A 53 8.22 12.02 9.78
C LYS A 53 8.29 11.73 11.28
N TYR A 54 8.00 10.50 11.66
CA TYR A 54 8.24 10.03 13.02
C TYR A 54 9.64 9.43 13.09
N LYS A 55 10.42 9.81 14.11
CA LYS A 55 11.72 9.20 14.39
C LYS A 55 11.51 8.12 15.44
N TYR A 56 11.76 6.87 15.09
CA TYR A 56 11.74 5.77 16.03
C TYR A 56 12.93 5.86 16.99
N ASP A 57 12.74 5.47 18.25
CA ASP A 57 13.85 5.27 19.16
C ASP A 57 14.58 3.96 18.82
N ASP A 58 15.89 3.93 19.04
CA ASP A 58 16.74 2.80 18.65
C ASP A 58 16.34 1.49 19.34
N ARG A 59 15.77 1.57 20.55
CA ARG A 59 15.29 0.38 21.28
C ARG A 59 14.05 -0.20 20.61
N THR A 60 13.11 0.63 20.16
CA THR A 60 11.94 0.18 19.40
C THR A 60 12.35 -0.44 18.06
N VAL A 61 13.27 0.19 17.33
CA VAL A 61 13.81 -0.38 16.08
C VAL A 61 14.39 -1.77 16.32
N ARG A 62 15.23 -1.91 17.35
CA ARG A 62 15.83 -3.19 17.72
C ARG A 62 14.78 -4.25 18.10
N LEU A 63 13.78 -3.89 18.91
CA LEU A 63 12.71 -4.82 19.28
C LEU A 63 11.92 -5.28 18.06
N VAL A 64 11.63 -4.40 17.11
CA VAL A 64 10.93 -4.80 15.88
C VAL A 64 11.82 -5.72 15.03
N GLN A 65 13.10 -5.40 14.86
CA GLN A 65 14.03 -6.25 14.12
C GLN A 65 14.18 -7.64 14.76
N ASP A 66 14.39 -7.71 16.07
CA ASP A 66 14.59 -8.97 16.80
C ASP A 66 13.36 -9.90 16.75
N ASN A 67 12.14 -9.34 16.66
CA ASN A 67 10.89 -10.12 16.66
C ASN A 67 10.24 -10.30 15.28
N TRP A 68 10.48 -9.37 14.34
CA TRP A 68 9.76 -9.27 13.06
C TRP A 68 10.68 -9.02 11.86
N GLY A 69 12.01 -9.02 12.04
CA GLY A 69 12.99 -8.78 10.97
C GLY A 69 12.79 -9.69 9.75
N PHE A 70 12.38 -10.95 9.96
CA PHE A 70 12.08 -11.89 8.89
C PHE A 70 10.99 -11.38 7.92
N ALA A 71 9.97 -10.68 8.43
CA ALA A 71 8.88 -10.14 7.62
C ALA A 71 9.34 -8.90 6.84
N LEU A 72 10.17 -8.07 7.47
CA LEU A 72 10.78 -6.90 6.82
C LEU A 72 11.70 -7.33 5.67
N GLU A 73 12.51 -8.36 5.86
CA GLU A 73 13.34 -8.95 4.81
C GLU A 73 12.50 -9.53 3.67
N GLN A 74 11.47 -10.32 3.99
CA GLN A 74 10.57 -10.91 2.99
C GLN A 74 9.90 -9.84 2.13
N TRP A 75 9.40 -8.78 2.76
CA TRP A 75 8.68 -7.69 2.09
C TRP A 75 9.60 -6.55 1.60
N LYS A 76 10.90 -6.64 1.85
CA LYS A 76 11.92 -5.63 1.48
C LYS A 76 11.59 -4.23 2.04
N TYR A 77 11.26 -4.17 3.31
CA TYR A 77 11.08 -2.91 4.05
C TYR A 77 12.31 -2.60 4.90
N GLU A 78 12.67 -1.32 4.94
CA GLU A 78 13.68 -0.77 5.84
C GLU A 78 12.98 0.08 6.91
N ILE A 79 13.49 0.02 8.15
CA ILE A 79 13.00 0.79 9.31
C ILE A 79 13.92 1.98 9.57
#